data_AF-A0A5E4IW56-F1
#
_entry.id   AF-A0A5E4IW56-F1
#
_cell.length_a   1.000
_cell.length_b   1.000
_cell.length_c   1.000
_cell.angle_alpha   90.00
_cell.angle_beta   90.00
_cell.angle_gamma   90.00
#
_symmetry.space_group_name_H-M   'P 1'
#
loop_
_entity.id
_entity.type
_entity.pdbx_description
1 polymer ?
#
loop_
_entity_poly.entity_id
_entity_poly.type
_entity_poly.pdbx_seq_one_letter_code
_entity_poly.pdbx_strand_id
1 'polypeptide(L)'
;MTERIVFEHREPRLEGTVTIRTSGRGLGRIFIYKSDRTSNPGHSVVARVVAGMDMVKLAGPGHLLTSRVKPARIMLMGSKLEAAIQHMKERGIDSLVEGTTGEDAVVVRQEPGTTMQILKEKKVKLTSIPASRLVAIELYYDQAPKSLDYFRHVTGLKERPVGPLPVYFVYENTVLFKPEIEATSYKELLPENKPLGPVPAGSIGVSNQVAKKIGYVGVKLKEDRRYGPSGEKFEATNIIGRVLEPEKLRDVKEGEMIYVLEVRK
;
A
#
# COMPACT_ATOMS: atom_id res chain seq x y z
N MET A 1 -5.37 -8.88 -2.53
CA MET A 1 -6.64 -8.63 -3.26
C MET A 1 -6.88 -7.13 -3.36
N THR A 2 -6.70 -6.54 -4.53
CA THR A 2 -7.31 -5.24 -4.89
C THR A 2 -8.78 -5.52 -5.15
N GLU A 3 -9.69 -4.85 -4.43
CA GLU A 3 -11.13 -5.01 -4.68
C GLU A 3 -11.43 -4.76 -6.17
N ARG A 4 -12.27 -5.61 -6.77
CA ARG A 4 -12.64 -5.47 -8.18
C ARG A 4 -13.46 -4.20 -8.32
N ILE A 5 -13.00 -3.29 -9.18
CA ILE A 5 -13.77 -2.08 -9.52
C ILE A 5 -14.87 -2.49 -10.48
N VAL A 6 -16.08 -2.64 -9.94
CA VAL A 6 -17.25 -3.05 -10.69
C VAL A 6 -17.82 -1.86 -11.48
N PHE A 7 -18.29 -2.14 -12.68
CA PHE A 7 -19.04 -1.17 -13.46
C PHE A 7 -20.49 -1.16 -12.99
N GLU A 8 -21.00 0.01 -12.61
CA GLU A 8 -22.34 0.13 -12.01
C GLU A 8 -23.26 1.02 -12.85
N HIS A 9 -22.78 2.20 -13.27
CA HIS A 9 -23.62 3.23 -13.89
C HIS A 9 -23.08 3.69 -15.25
N ARG A 10 -23.88 3.46 -16.30
CA ARG A 10 -23.62 3.96 -17.67
C ARG A 10 -24.40 5.24 -17.93
N GLU A 11 -23.74 6.38 -17.76
CA GLU A 11 -24.34 7.69 -18.04
C GLU A 11 -23.46 8.54 -18.96
N PRO A 12 -24.04 9.57 -19.61
CA PRO A 12 -23.26 10.60 -20.29
C PRO A 12 -22.24 11.25 -19.34
N ARG A 13 -21.06 11.55 -19.85
CA ARG A 13 -19.97 12.15 -19.07
C ARG A 13 -20.02 13.65 -19.26
N LEU A 14 -21.07 14.26 -18.72
CA LEU A 14 -21.32 15.69 -18.76
C LEU A 14 -20.30 16.47 -17.92
N GLU A 15 -20.25 17.77 -18.09
CA GLU A 15 -19.48 18.65 -17.23
C GLU A 15 -19.83 18.44 -15.74
N GLY A 16 -18.78 18.31 -14.93
CA GLY A 16 -18.88 18.06 -13.50
C GLY A 16 -19.15 16.59 -13.13
N THR A 17 -19.39 15.70 -14.08
CA THR A 17 -19.51 14.26 -13.79
C THR A 17 -18.16 13.72 -13.29
N VAL A 18 -18.21 12.85 -12.28
CA VAL A 18 -17.07 12.11 -11.75
C VAL A 18 -17.22 10.64 -12.13
N THR A 19 -16.19 10.07 -12.75
CA THR A 19 -16.19 8.65 -13.12
C THR A 19 -14.97 7.91 -12.62
N ILE A 20 -15.13 6.63 -12.36
CA ILE A 20 -14.03 5.70 -12.11
C ILE A 20 -13.87 4.80 -13.33
N ARG A 21 -12.63 4.66 -13.78
CA ARG A 21 -12.31 3.73 -14.88
C ARG A 21 -12.36 2.29 -14.38
N THR A 22 -13.24 1.49 -14.97
CA THR A 22 -13.50 0.09 -14.59
C THR A 22 -12.76 -0.91 -15.48
N SER A 23 -12.26 -0.48 -16.64
CA SER A 23 -11.52 -1.36 -17.56
C SER A 23 -10.44 -0.63 -18.37
N GLY A 24 -9.45 -1.40 -18.85
CA GLY A 24 -8.32 -0.91 -19.65
C GLY A 24 -7.22 -0.21 -18.84
N ARG A 25 -6.35 0.54 -19.53
CA ARG A 25 -5.17 1.17 -18.93
C ARG A 25 -5.55 2.25 -17.92
N GLY A 26 -5.03 2.17 -16.70
CA GLY A 26 -5.37 3.12 -15.63
C GLY A 26 -6.72 2.80 -14.97
N LEU A 27 -7.04 1.51 -14.82
CA LEU A 27 -8.11 1.01 -13.97
C LEU A 27 -8.03 1.67 -12.57
N GLY A 28 -9.18 2.11 -12.07
CA GLY A 28 -9.31 2.81 -10.78
C GLY A 28 -8.96 4.30 -10.78
N ARG A 29 -8.49 4.85 -11.91
CA ARG A 29 -8.33 6.30 -12.01
C ARG A 29 -9.69 6.99 -11.92
N ILE A 30 -9.72 8.05 -11.14
CA ILE A 30 -10.87 8.92 -10.95
C ILE A 30 -10.74 10.10 -11.92
N PHE A 31 -11.81 10.42 -12.63
CA PHE A 31 -11.86 11.50 -13.61
C PHE A 31 -12.97 12.46 -13.24
N ILE A 32 -12.69 13.77 -13.29
CA ILE A 32 -13.69 14.83 -13.22
C ILE A 32 -13.73 15.51 -14.58
N TYR A 33 -14.91 15.54 -15.21
CA TYR A 33 -15.05 16.03 -16.59
C TYR A 33 -15.22 17.54 -16.62
N LYS A 34 -14.33 18.25 -17.33
CA LYS A 34 -14.39 19.71 -17.54
C LYS A 34 -15.31 20.13 -18.68
N SER A 35 -15.80 19.18 -19.47
CA SER A 35 -16.61 19.40 -20.67
C SER A 35 -17.37 18.14 -21.01
N ASP A 36 -18.49 18.28 -21.70
CA ASP A 36 -19.34 17.17 -22.09
C ASP A 36 -18.63 16.16 -22.99
N ARG A 37 -18.87 14.87 -22.71
CA ARG A 37 -18.38 13.73 -23.46
C ARG A 37 -19.44 12.62 -23.49
N THR A 38 -19.42 11.82 -24.54
CA THR A 38 -20.27 10.64 -24.67
C THR A 38 -19.94 9.59 -23.60
N SER A 39 -20.89 8.70 -23.29
CA SER A 39 -20.66 7.59 -22.36
C SER A 39 -19.54 6.67 -22.85
N ASN A 40 -18.85 6.01 -21.93
CA ASN A 40 -17.78 5.05 -22.25
C ASN A 40 -17.98 3.77 -21.42
N PRO A 41 -18.02 2.58 -22.04
CA PRO A 41 -18.27 1.32 -21.32
C PRO A 41 -17.15 0.94 -20.33
N GLY A 42 -15.98 1.57 -20.41
CA GLY A 42 -14.89 1.41 -19.43
C GLY A 42 -14.91 2.40 -18.28
N HIS A 43 -15.97 3.21 -18.12
CA HIS A 43 -16.09 4.21 -17.06
C HIS A 43 -17.47 4.15 -16.40
N SER A 44 -17.50 3.92 -15.09
CA SER A 44 -18.73 4.03 -14.29
C SER A 44 -18.84 5.43 -13.71
N VAL A 45 -20.02 6.05 -13.84
CA VAL A 45 -20.34 7.30 -13.12
C VAL A 45 -20.50 6.99 -11.62
N VAL A 46 -19.90 7.80 -10.76
CA VAL A 46 -19.92 7.58 -9.30
C VAL A 46 -20.32 8.81 -8.50
N ALA A 47 -20.19 10.02 -9.07
CA ALA A 47 -20.57 11.26 -8.40
C ALA A 47 -20.71 12.40 -9.41
N ARG A 48 -21.16 13.56 -8.92
CA ARG A 48 -21.20 14.83 -9.65
C ARG A 48 -20.69 15.96 -8.77
N VAL A 49 -19.95 16.88 -9.37
CA VAL A 49 -19.55 18.14 -8.72
C VAL A 49 -20.77 19.03 -8.62
N VAL A 50 -21.18 19.33 -7.38
CA VAL A 50 -22.33 20.20 -7.09
C VAL A 50 -21.92 21.66 -6.87
N ALA A 51 -20.67 21.91 -6.49
CA ALA A 51 -20.12 23.25 -6.26
C ALA A 51 -18.59 23.25 -6.50
N GLY A 52 -18.03 24.41 -6.84
CA GLY A 52 -16.58 24.58 -6.99
C GLY A 52 -16.00 24.06 -8.31
N MET A 53 -16.79 24.02 -9.38
CA MET A 53 -16.32 23.56 -10.69
C MET A 53 -15.18 24.43 -11.26
N ASP A 54 -15.14 25.72 -10.91
CA ASP A 54 -14.08 26.63 -11.35
C ASP A 54 -12.69 26.20 -10.85
N MET A 55 -12.61 25.69 -9.61
CA MET A 55 -11.36 25.14 -9.07
C MET A 55 -10.89 23.93 -9.90
N VAL A 56 -11.81 23.06 -10.30
CA VAL A 56 -11.50 21.92 -11.17
C VAL A 56 -11.03 22.41 -12.54
N LYS A 57 -11.69 23.42 -13.13
CA LYS A 57 -11.32 24.00 -14.42
C LYS A 57 -9.92 24.60 -14.40
N LEU A 58 -9.57 25.34 -13.34
CA LEU A 58 -8.27 25.98 -13.15
C LEU A 58 -7.13 25.00 -12.81
N ALA A 59 -7.44 23.79 -12.34
CA ALA A 59 -6.41 22.80 -12.03
C ALA A 59 -5.64 22.37 -13.30
N GLY A 60 -4.32 22.56 -13.29
CA GLY A 60 -3.39 22.17 -14.36
C GLY A 60 -2.57 20.91 -14.03
N PRO A 61 -1.77 20.41 -14.97
CA PRO A 61 -0.84 19.30 -14.71
C PRO A 61 0.09 19.60 -13.53
N GLY A 62 0.22 18.64 -12.61
CA GLY A 62 1.04 18.80 -11.40
C GLY A 62 0.34 19.46 -10.22
N HIS A 63 -0.81 20.12 -10.41
CA HIS A 63 -1.58 20.65 -9.28
C HIS A 63 -2.23 19.51 -8.48
N LEU A 64 -2.22 19.66 -7.15
CA LEU A 64 -2.83 18.73 -6.22
C LEU A 64 -4.20 19.25 -5.77
N LEU A 65 -5.21 18.39 -5.86
CA LEU A 65 -6.55 18.67 -5.33
C LEU A 65 -6.80 17.82 -4.09
N THR A 66 -7.03 18.47 -2.95
CA THR A 66 -7.39 17.78 -1.71
C THR A 66 -8.86 17.36 -1.76
N SER A 67 -9.14 16.08 -1.54
CA SER A 67 -10.49 15.56 -1.38
C SER A 67 -10.78 15.29 0.10
N ARG A 68 -11.95 15.73 0.58
CA ARG A 68 -12.48 15.38 1.90
C ARG A 68 -13.77 14.59 1.71
N VAL A 69 -13.82 13.39 2.28
CA VAL A 69 -14.98 12.50 2.17
C VAL A 69 -15.83 12.56 3.44
N LYS A 70 -17.15 12.53 3.27
CA LYS A 70 -18.13 12.37 4.34
C LYS A 70 -18.99 11.13 4.02
N PRO A 71 -19.04 10.11 4.89
CA PRO A 71 -18.36 10.01 6.18
C PRO A 71 -16.83 9.95 6.03
N ALA A 72 -16.10 10.44 7.04
CA ALA A 72 -14.65 10.32 7.08
C ALA A 72 -14.24 8.84 7.09
N ARG A 73 -13.19 8.50 6.32
CA ARG A 73 -12.68 7.14 6.22
C ARG A 73 -12.36 6.58 7.61
N ILE A 74 -12.93 5.42 7.94
CA ILE A 74 -12.53 4.62 9.10
C ILE A 74 -11.32 3.78 8.69
N MET A 75 -10.14 4.18 9.18
CA MET A 75 -8.87 3.50 8.99
C MET A 75 -8.20 3.32 10.34
N LEU A 76 -8.19 2.10 10.85
CA LEU A 76 -7.70 1.76 12.19
C LEU A 76 -6.30 1.15 12.17
N MET A 77 -5.86 0.61 11.04
CA MET A 77 -4.54 -0.02 10.90
C MET A 77 -3.42 0.99 11.14
N GLY A 78 -2.40 0.57 11.88
CA GLY A 78 -1.26 1.39 12.32
C GLY A 78 -1.49 2.12 13.66
N SER A 79 -2.73 2.16 14.15
CA SER A 79 -3.06 2.77 15.44
C SER A 79 -2.87 1.80 16.60
N LYS A 80 -2.58 2.34 17.79
CA LYS A 80 -2.66 1.57 19.04
C LYS A 80 -4.06 0.98 19.20
N LEU A 81 -4.13 -0.26 19.68
CA LEU A 81 -5.38 -1.01 19.81
C LEU A 81 -6.40 -0.26 20.68
N GLU A 82 -5.98 0.26 21.83
CA GLU A 82 -6.85 1.02 22.75
C GLU A 82 -7.48 2.24 22.07
N ALA A 83 -6.67 3.03 21.37
CA ALA A 83 -7.14 4.21 20.64
C ALA A 83 -8.12 3.83 19.52
N ALA A 84 -7.88 2.71 18.83
CA ALA A 84 -8.78 2.21 17.80
C ALA A 84 -10.15 1.80 18.38
N ILE A 85 -10.16 1.09 19.51
CA ILE A 85 -11.39 0.67 20.20
C ILE A 85 -12.18 1.90 20.68
N GLN A 86 -11.49 2.85 21.32
CA GLN A 86 -12.11 4.08 21.80
C GLN A 86 -12.74 4.88 20.65
N HIS A 87 -12.03 5.01 19.53
CA HIS A 87 -12.54 5.70 18.35
C HIS A 87 -13.79 5.03 17.73
N MET A 88 -13.88 3.70 17.80
CA MET A 88 -15.07 2.97 17.33
C MET A 88 -16.23 3.09 18.31
N LYS A 89 -15.95 3.05 19.62
CA LYS A 89 -16.95 3.24 20.68
C LYS A 89 -17.62 4.61 20.59
N GLU A 90 -16.87 5.68 20.33
CA GLU A 90 -17.39 7.04 20.12
C GLU A 90 -18.36 7.14 18.92
N ARG A 91 -18.22 6.24 17.96
CA ARG A 91 -19.08 6.15 16.78
C ARG A 91 -20.23 5.14 16.95
N GLY A 92 -20.35 4.50 18.12
CA GLY A 92 -21.34 3.46 18.38
C GLY A 92 -21.13 2.18 17.55
N ILE A 93 -19.87 1.81 17.30
CA ILE A 93 -19.46 0.64 16.53
C ILE A 93 -18.77 -0.35 17.48
N ASP A 94 -19.22 -1.60 17.51
CA ASP A 94 -18.62 -2.66 18.33
C ASP A 94 -17.28 -3.11 17.73
N SER A 95 -16.29 -3.36 18.59
CA SER A 95 -14.98 -3.86 18.17
C SER A 95 -14.74 -5.26 18.72
N LEU A 96 -14.50 -6.23 17.83
CA LEU A 96 -14.03 -7.58 18.17
C LEU A 96 -12.51 -7.62 17.97
N VAL A 97 -11.76 -8.04 18.97
CA VAL A 97 -10.28 -8.08 18.89
C VAL A 97 -9.78 -9.51 18.81
N GLU A 98 -8.85 -9.75 17.89
CA GLU A 98 -8.03 -10.97 17.82
C GLU A 98 -6.54 -10.63 17.87
N GLY A 99 -5.75 -11.53 18.45
CA GLY A 99 -4.31 -11.39 18.58
C GLY A 99 -3.86 -10.78 19.91
N THR A 100 -2.80 -9.99 19.87
CA THR A 100 -2.16 -9.44 21.07
C THR A 100 -2.99 -8.33 21.70
N THR A 101 -3.26 -8.45 23.00
CA THR A 101 -3.88 -7.38 23.81
C THR A 101 -2.84 -6.74 24.72
N GLY A 102 -3.07 -5.49 25.14
CA GLY A 102 -2.18 -4.72 26.02
C GLY A 102 -1.75 -3.37 25.42
N GLU A 103 -0.92 -2.64 26.16
CA GLU A 103 -0.51 -1.27 25.82
C GLU A 103 0.35 -1.16 24.56
N ASP A 104 1.09 -2.23 24.23
CA ASP A 104 1.96 -2.32 23.05
C ASP A 104 1.25 -2.91 21.81
N ALA A 105 -0.04 -3.22 21.92
CA ALA A 105 -0.80 -3.81 20.82
C ALA A 105 -1.11 -2.77 19.73
N VAL A 106 -0.81 -3.10 18.48
CA VAL A 106 -1.07 -2.27 17.30
C VAL A 106 -1.96 -3.01 16.32
N VAL A 107 -2.94 -2.32 15.74
CA VAL A 107 -3.86 -2.89 14.77
C VAL A 107 -3.17 -3.01 13.41
N VAL A 108 -3.19 -4.21 12.82
CA VAL A 108 -2.60 -4.48 11.49
C VAL A 108 -3.60 -4.97 10.47
N ARG A 109 -4.78 -5.41 10.92
CA ARG A 109 -5.91 -5.77 10.06
C ARG A 109 -7.21 -5.26 10.65
N GLN A 110 -8.13 -4.87 9.77
CA GLN A 110 -9.53 -4.60 10.12
C GLN A 110 -10.45 -5.31 9.12
N GLU A 111 -11.59 -5.78 9.61
CA GLU A 111 -12.60 -6.47 8.80
C GLU A 111 -14.00 -6.14 9.35
N PRO A 112 -14.92 -5.56 8.57
CA PRO A 112 -14.81 -5.21 7.15
C PRO A 112 -13.73 -4.17 6.83
N GLY A 113 -13.17 -4.23 5.62
CA GLY A 113 -12.11 -3.32 5.18
C GLY A 113 -12.60 -1.93 4.77
N THR A 114 -13.89 -1.81 4.42
CA THR A 114 -14.48 -0.56 3.90
C THR A 114 -15.27 0.19 4.97
N THR A 115 -15.21 1.52 4.92
CA THR A 115 -15.94 2.39 5.86
C THR A 115 -17.45 2.17 5.80
N MET A 116 -18.01 1.98 4.61
CA MET A 116 -19.45 1.81 4.44
C MET A 116 -19.95 0.49 5.03
N GLN A 117 -19.19 -0.60 4.92
CA GLN A 117 -19.57 -1.88 5.54
C GLN A 117 -19.48 -1.80 7.07
N ILE A 118 -18.42 -1.20 7.62
CA ILE A 118 -18.30 -1.01 9.08
C ILE A 118 -19.50 -0.21 9.63
N LEU A 119 -19.89 0.88 8.94
CA LEU A 119 -21.03 1.69 9.34
C LEU A 119 -22.37 0.93 9.21
N LYS A 120 -22.51 0.10 8.18
CA LYS A 120 -23.71 -0.73 7.95
C LYS A 120 -23.85 -1.81 9.02
N GLU A 121 -22.77 -2.52 9.32
CA GLU A 121 -22.76 -3.64 10.27
C GLU A 121 -22.71 -3.17 11.72
N LYS A 122 -22.24 -1.94 11.96
CA LYS A 122 -21.90 -1.39 13.29
C LYS A 122 -20.93 -2.27 14.07
N LYS A 123 -20.11 -3.04 13.36
CA LYS A 123 -19.13 -3.95 13.93
C LYS A 123 -17.84 -3.90 13.12
N VAL A 124 -16.73 -4.06 13.79
CA VAL A 124 -15.42 -4.23 13.16
C VAL A 124 -14.59 -5.23 13.95
N LYS A 125 -13.98 -6.17 13.24
CA LYS A 125 -13.00 -7.10 13.75
C LYS A 125 -11.60 -6.53 13.52
N LEU A 126 -10.80 -6.46 14.57
CA LEU A 126 -9.44 -5.94 14.58
C LEU A 126 -8.46 -7.08 14.87
N THR A 127 -7.47 -7.24 14.01
CA THR A 127 -6.32 -8.12 14.29
C THR A 127 -5.16 -7.25 14.75
N SER A 128 -4.58 -7.62 15.87
CA SER A 128 -3.53 -6.85 16.55
C SER A 128 -2.30 -7.70 16.85
N ILE A 129 -1.14 -7.06 16.81
CA ILE A 129 0.17 -7.66 17.07
C ILE A 129 0.98 -6.76 18.02
N PRO A 130 2.07 -7.25 18.63
CA PRO A 130 2.98 -6.39 19.38
C PRO A 130 3.66 -5.38 18.45
N ALA A 131 3.92 -4.15 18.91
CA ALA A 131 4.56 -3.12 18.10
C ALA A 131 5.98 -3.49 17.63
N SER A 132 6.65 -4.38 18.36
CA SER A 132 7.94 -4.96 17.95
C SER A 132 7.88 -5.71 16.60
N ARG A 133 6.70 -6.20 16.20
CA ARG A 133 6.46 -6.87 14.91
C ARG A 133 5.93 -5.94 13.82
N LEU A 134 5.72 -4.66 14.13
CA LEU A 134 5.43 -3.61 13.16
C LEU A 134 6.71 -2.86 12.80
N VAL A 135 7.10 -2.97 11.53
CA VAL A 135 8.36 -2.46 11.01
C VAL A 135 8.14 -1.15 10.28
N ALA A 136 8.73 -0.07 10.80
CA ALA A 136 8.68 1.22 10.15
C ALA A 136 9.65 1.29 8.96
N ILE A 137 9.17 1.77 7.82
CA ILE A 137 9.95 1.88 6.58
C ILE A 137 9.90 3.28 5.99
N GLU A 138 10.99 3.70 5.36
CA GLU A 138 11.11 4.91 4.55
C GLU A 138 11.32 4.50 3.09
N LEU A 139 10.59 5.15 2.18
CA LEU A 139 10.52 4.78 0.76
C LEU A 139 11.10 5.89 -0.14
N TYR A 140 11.90 5.51 -1.13
CA TYR A 140 12.61 6.44 -2.02
C TYR A 140 11.80 6.73 -3.30
N TYR A 141 10.77 7.57 -3.17
CA TYR A 141 9.82 7.88 -4.25
C TYR A 141 10.47 8.40 -5.54
N ASP A 142 11.52 9.21 -5.43
CA ASP A 142 12.17 9.84 -6.59
C ASP A 142 13.18 8.92 -7.28
N GLN A 143 13.69 7.92 -6.56
CA GLN A 143 14.78 7.07 -7.06
C GLN A 143 14.26 5.81 -7.75
N ALA A 144 13.18 5.21 -7.23
CA ALA A 144 12.65 3.96 -7.76
C ALA A 144 11.12 3.93 -7.94
N PRO A 145 10.50 4.90 -8.65
CA PRO A 145 9.05 5.06 -8.72
C PRO A 145 8.30 3.83 -9.24
N LYS A 146 8.83 3.10 -10.23
CA LYS A 146 8.13 1.93 -10.80
C LYS A 146 8.19 0.74 -9.85
N SER A 147 9.37 0.47 -9.30
CA SER A 147 9.60 -0.60 -8.33
C SER A 147 8.82 -0.36 -7.04
N LEU A 148 8.69 0.92 -6.67
CA LEU A 148 7.93 1.32 -5.50
C LEU A 148 6.42 1.18 -5.68
N ASP A 149 5.89 1.56 -6.84
CA ASP A 149 4.46 1.36 -7.15
C ASP A 149 4.12 -0.14 -7.13
N TYR A 150 5.01 -1.00 -7.65
CA TYR A 150 4.89 -2.46 -7.50
C TYR A 150 4.88 -2.88 -6.04
N PHE A 151 5.90 -2.51 -5.25
CA PHE A 151 6.01 -2.89 -3.84
C PHE A 151 4.77 -2.47 -3.05
N ARG A 152 4.30 -1.23 -3.24
CA ARG A 152 3.11 -0.70 -2.57
C ARG A 152 1.81 -1.38 -3.03
N HIS A 153 1.76 -1.87 -4.27
CA HIS A 153 0.63 -2.63 -4.75
C HIS A 153 0.56 -4.01 -4.10
N VAL A 154 1.66 -4.76 -4.12
CA VAL A 154 1.69 -6.15 -3.63
C VAL A 154 1.60 -6.25 -2.10
N THR A 155 2.04 -5.21 -1.38
CA THR A 155 1.88 -5.10 0.08
C THR A 155 0.57 -4.41 0.49
N GLY A 156 -0.20 -3.83 -0.43
CA GLY A 156 -1.40 -3.07 -0.12
C GLY A 156 -1.15 -1.67 0.47
N LEU A 157 0.10 -1.22 0.60
CA LEU A 157 0.49 0.13 1.03
C LEU A 157 0.00 1.26 0.10
N LYS A 158 -0.56 0.91 -1.05
CA LYS A 158 -1.25 1.85 -1.95
C LYS A 158 -2.55 2.37 -1.35
N GLU A 159 -3.26 1.52 -0.61
CA GLU A 159 -4.61 1.80 -0.10
C GLU A 159 -4.63 1.94 1.42
N ARG A 160 -3.68 1.30 2.11
CA ARG A 160 -3.67 1.07 3.55
C ARG A 160 -2.31 1.54 4.10
N PRO A 161 -2.25 2.05 5.34
CA PRO A 161 -0.98 2.48 5.94
C PRO A 161 -0.08 1.29 6.32
N VAL A 162 -0.67 0.13 6.59
CA VAL A 162 0.04 -1.09 6.98
C VAL A 162 -0.08 -2.14 5.89
N GLY A 163 1.05 -2.76 5.53
CA GLY A 163 1.11 -3.82 4.53
C GLY A 163 1.66 -5.13 5.11
N PRO A 164 1.00 -6.28 4.91
CA PRO A 164 1.57 -7.59 5.26
C PRO A 164 2.72 -7.93 4.32
N LEU A 165 3.74 -8.58 4.85
CA LEU A 165 4.89 -9.04 4.08
C LEU A 165 5.33 -10.42 4.62
N PRO A 166 4.92 -11.53 3.99
CA PRO A 166 5.26 -12.86 4.46
C PRO A 166 6.74 -13.17 4.22
N VAL A 167 7.38 -13.72 5.23
CA VAL A 167 8.78 -14.11 5.21
C VAL A 167 8.92 -15.41 4.43
N TYR A 168 9.66 -15.34 3.33
CA TYR A 168 9.90 -16.48 2.46
C TYR A 168 11.15 -17.25 2.85
N PHE A 169 12.23 -16.56 3.19
CA PHE A 169 13.48 -17.21 3.56
C PHE A 169 14.35 -16.27 4.39
N VAL A 170 15.08 -16.80 5.36
CA VAL A 170 16.05 -16.05 6.16
C VAL A 170 17.42 -16.69 5.93
N TYR A 171 18.36 -15.90 5.42
CA TYR A 171 19.71 -16.38 5.12
C TYR A 171 20.76 -15.38 5.60
N GLU A 172 21.59 -15.84 6.56
CA GLU A 172 22.63 -15.05 7.20
C GLU A 172 22.11 -13.68 7.69
N ASN A 173 22.45 -12.60 6.98
CA ASN A 173 22.05 -11.23 7.30
C ASN A 173 21.01 -10.69 6.31
N THR A 174 20.22 -11.55 5.67
CA THR A 174 19.23 -11.19 4.66
C THR A 174 17.89 -11.84 4.97
N VAL A 175 16.84 -11.03 5.03
CA VAL A 175 15.46 -11.52 5.13
C VAL A 175 14.79 -11.31 3.78
N LEU A 176 14.31 -12.40 3.18
CA LEU A 176 13.61 -12.40 1.91
C LEU A 176 12.13 -12.62 2.13
N PHE A 177 11.33 -11.91 1.36
CA PHE A 177 9.89 -11.90 1.41
C PHE A 177 9.32 -12.17 0.02
N LYS A 178 8.23 -12.92 0.00
CA LYS A 178 7.51 -13.25 -1.23
C LYS A 178 6.10 -12.69 -1.13
N PRO A 179 5.78 -11.57 -1.77
CA PRO A 179 4.43 -11.02 -1.73
C PRO A 179 3.38 -12.07 -2.13
N GLU A 180 2.23 -12.10 -1.44
CA GLU A 180 1.15 -13.06 -1.73
C GLU A 180 0.49 -12.82 -3.08
N ILE A 181 0.47 -11.55 -3.51
CA ILE A 181 -0.06 -11.16 -4.81
C ILE A 181 1.03 -11.40 -5.84
N GLU A 182 0.84 -12.40 -6.70
CA GLU A 182 1.75 -12.66 -7.81
C GLU A 182 1.83 -11.43 -8.73
N ALA A 183 3.02 -11.16 -9.26
CA ALA A 183 3.32 -10.04 -10.15
C ALA A 183 2.61 -10.12 -11.52
N THR A 184 1.65 -11.03 -11.70
CA THR A 184 0.96 -11.35 -12.96
C THR A 184 0.24 -10.14 -13.59
N SER A 185 0.10 -9.03 -12.88
CA SER A 185 -0.44 -7.75 -13.38
C SER A 185 0.60 -6.65 -13.65
N TYR A 186 1.84 -6.76 -13.17
CA TYR A 186 2.88 -5.73 -13.37
C TYR A 186 3.72 -6.05 -14.61
N LYS A 187 3.50 -5.24 -15.66
CA LYS A 187 4.32 -5.23 -16.88
C LYS A 187 5.72 -4.72 -16.53
N GLU A 188 6.66 -5.64 -16.37
CA GLU A 188 8.11 -5.44 -16.31
C GLU A 188 8.61 -4.59 -15.11
N LEU A 189 9.30 -5.25 -14.18
CA LEU A 189 10.15 -4.59 -13.18
C LEU A 189 11.52 -4.32 -13.80
N LEU A 190 11.65 -3.20 -14.51
CA LEU A 190 12.91 -2.78 -15.12
C LEU A 190 13.97 -2.46 -14.04
N PRO A 191 15.27 -2.59 -14.34
CA PRO A 191 16.31 -2.15 -13.43
C PRO A 191 16.21 -0.64 -13.14
N GLU A 192 16.23 -0.29 -11.85
CA GLU A 192 15.96 1.06 -11.35
C GLU A 192 16.65 1.22 -9.97
N ASN A 193 17.30 2.34 -9.70
CA ASN A 193 18.05 2.57 -8.45
C ASN A 193 18.89 1.37 -7.97
N LYS A 194 19.72 0.84 -8.87
CA LYS A 194 20.57 -0.31 -8.55
C LYS A 194 21.66 0.08 -7.55
N PRO A 195 22.12 -0.85 -6.68
CA PRO A 195 23.31 -0.63 -5.90
C PRO A 195 24.52 -0.31 -6.80
N LEU A 196 25.23 0.78 -6.48
CA LEU A 196 26.49 1.16 -7.13
C LEU A 196 27.72 0.81 -6.29
N GLY A 197 27.51 0.37 -5.05
CA GLY A 197 28.55 0.09 -4.08
C GLY A 197 27.99 -0.70 -2.89
N PRO A 198 28.69 -0.69 -1.74
CA PRO A 198 28.23 -1.35 -0.53
C PRO A 198 26.80 -0.93 -0.17
N VAL A 199 25.94 -1.92 0.05
CA VAL A 199 24.55 -1.74 0.42
C VAL A 199 24.48 -1.59 1.94
N PRO A 200 23.98 -0.46 2.47
CA PRO A 200 23.88 -0.27 3.92
C PRO A 200 22.90 -1.25 4.59
N ALA A 201 23.13 -1.50 5.88
CA ALA A 201 22.15 -2.20 6.71
C ALA A 201 20.80 -1.48 6.72
N GLY A 202 19.71 -2.25 6.77
CA GLY A 202 18.33 -1.77 6.68
C GLY A 202 17.84 -1.53 5.26
N SER A 203 18.68 -1.59 4.23
CA SER A 203 18.25 -1.33 2.84
C SER A 203 17.18 -2.33 2.38
N ILE A 204 16.11 -1.83 1.76
CA ILE A 204 15.03 -2.62 1.16
C ILE A 204 15.24 -2.65 -0.35
N GLY A 205 15.17 -3.83 -0.94
CA GLY A 205 15.31 -4.01 -2.37
C GLY A 205 14.29 -4.97 -2.95
N VAL A 206 13.94 -4.75 -4.22
CA VAL A 206 13.07 -5.62 -5.01
C VAL A 206 13.88 -6.22 -6.14
N SER A 207 13.76 -7.53 -6.37
CA SER A 207 14.39 -8.16 -7.52
C SER A 207 13.73 -7.73 -8.82
N ASN A 208 14.54 -7.31 -9.78
CA ASN A 208 14.10 -6.82 -11.08
C ASN A 208 14.16 -7.93 -12.15
N GLN A 209 13.85 -7.59 -13.40
CA GLN A 209 13.76 -8.55 -14.51
C GLN A 209 15.06 -9.30 -14.85
N VAL A 210 16.22 -8.84 -14.38
CA VAL A 210 17.50 -9.54 -14.57
C VAL A 210 17.59 -10.76 -13.64
N ALA A 211 16.85 -10.76 -12.53
CA ALA A 211 16.79 -11.88 -11.60
C ALA A 211 16.00 -13.05 -12.17
N LYS A 212 16.34 -14.28 -11.74
CA LYS A 212 15.53 -15.47 -12.06
C LYS A 212 14.13 -15.40 -11.43
N LYS A 213 14.03 -14.78 -10.25
CA LYS A 213 12.78 -14.62 -9.50
C LYS A 213 12.49 -13.13 -9.36
N ILE A 214 11.57 -12.62 -10.16
CA ILE A 214 11.20 -11.20 -10.20
C ILE A 214 10.21 -10.87 -9.08
N GLY A 215 10.34 -9.69 -8.48
CA GLY A 215 9.37 -9.16 -7.50
C GLY A 215 9.57 -9.65 -6.06
N TYR A 216 10.66 -10.37 -5.79
CA TYR A 216 11.04 -10.74 -4.44
C TYR A 216 11.52 -9.50 -3.70
N VAL A 217 11.04 -9.31 -2.49
CA VAL A 217 11.47 -8.20 -1.64
C VAL A 217 12.49 -8.75 -0.67
N GLY A 218 13.54 -7.99 -0.37
CA GLY A 218 14.46 -8.36 0.67
C GLY A 218 15.05 -7.20 1.42
N VAL A 219 15.53 -7.49 2.62
CA VAL A 219 16.14 -6.53 3.53
C VAL A 219 17.50 -7.06 3.99
N LYS A 220 18.53 -6.22 3.90
CA LYS A 220 19.85 -6.49 4.50
C LYS A 220 19.87 -6.04 5.95
N LEU A 221 20.32 -6.91 6.86
CA LEU A 221 20.51 -6.60 8.28
C LEU A 221 21.91 -6.08 8.59
N LYS A 222 22.87 -6.25 7.67
CA LYS A 222 24.26 -5.76 7.74
C LYS A 222 24.70 -5.23 6.37
N GLU A 223 25.78 -4.45 6.34
CA GLU A 223 26.39 -4.00 5.07
C GLU A 223 26.80 -5.21 4.22
N ASP A 224 26.50 -5.16 2.92
CA ASP A 224 26.92 -6.18 1.96
C ASP A 224 27.54 -5.53 0.72
N ARG A 225 28.65 -6.10 0.25
CA ARG A 225 29.42 -5.57 -0.90
C ARG A 225 29.27 -6.43 -2.16
N ARG A 226 28.58 -7.56 -2.07
CA ARG A 226 28.47 -8.56 -3.13
C ARG A 226 27.04 -8.71 -3.65
N TYR A 227 26.05 -8.63 -2.75
CA TYR A 227 24.65 -8.90 -3.08
C TYR A 227 23.71 -7.79 -2.61
N GLY A 228 22.71 -7.50 -3.42
CA GLY A 228 21.65 -6.54 -3.09
C GLY A 228 20.68 -7.09 -2.03
N PRO A 229 19.76 -6.26 -1.50
CA PRO A 229 18.81 -6.71 -0.49
C PRO A 229 17.88 -7.84 -0.91
N SER A 230 17.55 -7.96 -2.19
CA SER A 230 16.71 -9.06 -2.68
C SER A 230 17.43 -10.41 -2.75
N GLY A 231 18.68 -10.50 -2.27
CA GLY A 231 19.51 -11.71 -2.37
C GLY A 231 20.14 -11.92 -3.75
N GLU A 232 19.87 -11.04 -4.70
CA GLU A 232 20.38 -11.08 -6.07
C GLU A 232 21.65 -10.23 -6.21
N LYS A 233 22.34 -10.34 -7.36
CA LYS A 233 23.45 -9.43 -7.69
C LYS A 233 22.95 -7.98 -7.81
N PHE A 234 23.83 -7.00 -7.66
CA PHE A 234 23.49 -5.57 -7.74
C PHE A 234 22.72 -5.20 -9.02
N GLU A 235 23.05 -5.81 -10.16
CA GLU A 235 22.33 -5.54 -11.42
C GLU A 235 20.86 -5.98 -11.41
N ALA A 236 20.54 -6.97 -10.58
CA ALA A 236 19.26 -7.63 -10.48
C ALA A 236 18.43 -7.16 -9.28
N THR A 237 18.88 -6.12 -8.55
CA THR A 237 18.17 -5.56 -7.40
C THR A 237 17.92 -4.06 -7.58
N ASN A 238 16.70 -3.63 -7.33
CA ASN A 238 16.31 -2.22 -7.27
C ASN A 238 16.16 -1.81 -5.80
N ILE A 239 16.88 -0.78 -5.35
CA ILE A 239 16.71 -0.24 -3.99
C ILE A 239 15.48 0.66 -3.95
N ILE A 240 14.56 0.36 -3.03
CA ILE A 240 13.27 1.08 -2.95
C ILE A 240 13.10 1.88 -1.65
N GLY A 241 14.00 1.70 -0.69
CA GLY A 241 13.88 2.33 0.61
C GLY A 241 14.76 1.69 1.66
N ARG A 242 14.42 1.94 2.92
CA ARG A 242 15.10 1.34 4.08
C ARG A 242 14.13 1.08 5.23
N VAL A 243 14.47 0.09 6.05
CA VAL A 243 13.89 -0.15 7.35
C VAL A 243 14.54 0.80 8.36
N LEU A 244 13.72 1.46 9.18
CA LEU A 244 14.20 2.41 10.19
C LEU A 244 14.77 1.70 11.43
N GLU A 245 14.21 0.54 11.77
CA GLU A 245 14.57 -0.31 12.92
C GLU A 245 14.90 -1.75 12.48
N PRO A 246 16.04 -1.99 11.79
CA PRO A 246 16.36 -3.31 11.22
C PRO A 246 16.49 -4.44 12.26
N GLU A 247 16.75 -4.10 13.51
CA GLU A 247 16.81 -5.04 14.64
C GLU A 247 15.50 -5.80 14.87
N LYS A 248 14.34 -5.21 14.54
CA LYS A 248 13.03 -5.89 14.61
C LYS A 248 12.93 -7.11 13.69
N LEU A 249 13.83 -7.23 12.71
CA LEU A 249 13.86 -8.32 11.75
C LEU A 249 14.85 -9.45 12.12
N ARG A 250 15.61 -9.32 13.20
CA ARG A 250 16.67 -10.30 13.56
C ARG A 250 16.13 -11.66 13.98
N ASP A 251 15.01 -11.66 14.71
CA ASP A 251 14.42 -12.88 15.29
C ASP A 251 13.23 -13.41 14.46
N VAL A 252 13.08 -12.90 13.24
CA VAL A 252 12.04 -13.30 12.30
C VAL A 252 12.38 -14.67 11.71
N LYS A 253 11.36 -15.53 11.60
CA LYS A 253 11.51 -16.90 11.08
C LYS A 253 10.85 -17.06 9.72
N GLU A 254 11.32 -18.04 8.96
CA GLU A 254 10.66 -18.46 7.71
C GLU A 254 9.20 -18.84 7.96
N GLY A 255 8.30 -18.40 7.07
CA GLY A 255 6.86 -18.60 7.20
C GLY A 255 6.15 -17.62 8.12
N GLU A 256 6.87 -16.75 8.85
CA GLU A 256 6.27 -15.73 9.68
C GLU A 256 5.68 -14.57 8.83
N MET A 257 4.59 -13.95 9.30
CA MET A 257 4.06 -12.73 8.71
C MET A 257 4.54 -11.51 9.47
N ILE A 258 5.29 -10.62 8.80
CA ILE A 258 5.60 -9.30 9.34
C ILE A 258 4.69 -8.25 8.73
N TYR A 259 4.63 -7.08 9.36
CA TYR A 259 3.86 -5.94 8.89
C TYR A 259 4.75 -4.72 8.76
N VAL A 260 4.60 -3.98 7.66
CA VAL A 260 5.34 -2.75 7.40
C VAL A 260 4.43 -1.54 7.47
N LEU A 261 4.93 -0.45 8.03
CA LEU A 261 4.28 0.86 8.10
C LEU A 261 5.16 1.89 7.39
N GLU A 262 4.62 2.54 6.36
CA GLU A 262 5.32 3.63 5.68
C GLU A 262 5.31 4.89 6.56
N VAL A 263 6.50 5.41 6.91
CA VAL A 263 6.66 6.71 7.55
C VAL A 263 6.95 7.76 6.48
N ARG A 264 6.00 8.68 6.27
CA ARG A 264 6.18 9.81 5.36
C ARG A 264 6.80 10.99 6.10
N LYS A 265 7.85 11.56 5.52
CA LYS A 265 8.41 12.86 5.92
C LYS A 265 7.73 13.98 5.15
#